data_AF-A0A967UC08-F1
#
_entry.id   AF-A0A967UC08-F1
#
_cell.length_a   1.000
_cell.length_b   1.000
_cell.length_c   1.000
_cell.angle_alpha   90.00
_cell.angle_beta   90.00
_cell.angle_gamma   90.00
#
_symmetry.space_group_name_H-M   'P 1'
#
loop_
_entity.id
_entity.type
_entity.pdbx_description
1 polymer ?
#
loop_
_entity_poly.entity_id
_entity_poly.type
_entity_poly.pdbx_seq_one_letter_code
_entity_poly.pdbx_strand_id
1 'polypeptide(L)' 'MNQLVRVLALEWGPLGVTVNAVAPTFIYTPGTAERLGDPDYRARVVERIPLGKVGEIKDVAGAVVYLAS' A
#
# COMPACT_ATOMS: atom_id res chain seq x y z
N MET A 1 7.00 -7.32 -10.07
CA MET A 1 7.52 -6.05 -10.63
C MET A 1 6.45 -5.46 -11.53
N ASN A 2 5.89 -4.28 -11.21
CA ASN A 2 4.78 -3.69 -11.95
C ASN A 2 5.28 -3.04 -13.25
N GLN A 3 5.14 -3.72 -14.38
CA GLN A 3 5.61 -3.24 -15.69
C GLN A 3 4.84 -2.01 -16.20
N LEU A 4 3.54 -1.91 -15.87
CA LEU A 4 2.71 -0.77 -16.28
C LEU A 4 3.27 0.55 -15.75
N VAL A 5 3.59 0.61 -14.46
CA VAL A 5 4.16 1.82 -13.83
C VAL A 5 5.47 2.22 -14.49
N ARG A 6 6.32 1.24 -14.80
CA ARG A 6 7.64 1.49 -15.42
C ARG A 6 7.51 2.05 -16.84
N VAL A 7 6.64 1.45 -17.65
CA VAL A 7 6.43 1.90 -19.04
C VAL A 7 5.85 3.31 -19.06
N LEU A 8 4.81 3.58 -18.26
CA LEU A 8 4.19 4.92 -18.22
C LEU A 8 5.15 5.99 -17.67
N ALA A 9 5.98 5.67 -16.68
CA ALA A 9 7.01 6.60 -16.20
C ALA A 9 8.02 6.95 -17.29
N LEU A 10 8.42 5.98 -18.14
CA LEU A 10 9.33 6.23 -19.26
C LEU A 10 8.67 7.07 -20.37
N GLU A 11 7.43 6.75 -20.74
CA GLU A 11 6.73 7.43 -21.82
C GLU A 11 6.31 8.86 -21.46
N TRP A 12 5.88 9.09 -20.22
CA TRP A 12 5.33 10.38 -19.80
C TRP A 12 6.31 11.26 -19.04
N GLY A 13 7.47 10.73 -18.65
CA GLY A 13 8.56 11.50 -18.06
C GLY A 13 8.96 12.74 -18.88
N PRO A 14 9.12 12.64 -20.23
CA PRO A 14 9.39 13.80 -21.08
C PRO A 14 8.30 14.88 -21.07
N LEU A 15 7.06 14.54 -20.66
CA LEU A 15 5.95 15.49 -20.48
C LEU A 15 5.92 16.11 -19.08
N GLY A 16 6.89 15.79 -18.22
CA GLY A 16 6.93 16.25 -16.83
C GLY A 16 5.96 15.51 -15.89
N VAL A 17 5.44 14.34 -16.28
CA VAL A 17 4.50 13.56 -15.47
C VAL A 17 5.23 12.40 -14.79
N THR A 18 5.15 12.33 -13.46
CA THR A 18 5.69 11.21 -12.68
C THR A 18 4.64 10.11 -12.50
N VAL A 19 5.04 8.85 -12.65
CA VAL A 19 4.16 7.68 -12.42
C VAL A 19 4.78 6.77 -11.37
N ASN A 20 4.06 6.57 -10.27
CA ASN A 20 4.50 5.81 -9.11
C ASN A 20 3.42 4.81 -8.66
N ALA A 21 3.77 3.87 -7.77
CA ALA A 21 2.80 2.98 -7.15
C ALA A 21 3.12 2.75 -5.67
N VAL A 22 2.07 2.64 -4.87
CA VAL A 22 2.13 2.24 -3.46
C VAL A 22 1.53 0.86 -3.34
N ALA A 23 2.28 -0.09 -2.79
CA ALA A 23 1.86 -1.49 -2.62
C ALA A 23 1.77 -1.82 -1.12
N PRO A 24 0.69 -1.45 -0.44
CA PRO A 24 0.50 -1.80 0.96
C PRO A 24 0.20 -3.30 1.11
N THR A 25 0.48 -3.84 2.30
CA THR A 25 0.03 -5.17 2.70
C THR A 25 -1.38 -5.08 3.31
N PHE A 26 -1.65 -5.75 4.44
CA PHE A 26 -2.88 -5.58 5.20
C PHE A 26 -2.93 -4.21 5.89
N ILE A 27 -3.92 -3.43 5.49
CA ILE A 27 -4.28 -2.15 6.11
C ILE A 27 -5.67 -2.30 6.71
N TYR A 28 -5.87 -1.78 7.92
CA TYR A 28 -7.19 -1.73 8.52
C TYR A 28 -8.03 -0.62 7.88
N THR A 29 -9.06 -1.01 7.13
CA THR A 29 -9.98 -0.13 6.38
C THR A 29 -11.40 -0.69 6.49
N PRO A 30 -12.47 0.07 6.15
CA PRO A 30 -13.83 -0.48 6.15
C PRO A 30 -13.98 -1.76 5.31
N GLY A 31 -13.29 -1.86 4.17
CA GLY A 31 -13.35 -3.05 3.29
C GLY A 31 -12.60 -4.27 3.82
N THR A 32 -11.68 -4.10 4.77
CA THR A 32 -10.92 -5.18 5.40
C THR A 32 -11.31 -5.42 6.86
N ALA A 33 -12.19 -4.58 7.43
CA ALA A 33 -12.55 -4.54 8.83
C ALA A 33 -13.19 -5.84 9.32
N GLU A 34 -14.05 -6.47 8.52
CA GLU A 34 -14.70 -7.74 8.87
C GLU A 34 -13.66 -8.85 9.07
N ARG A 35 -12.81 -9.09 8.06
CA ARG A 35 -11.76 -10.12 8.13
C ARG A 35 -10.71 -9.82 9.19
N LEU A 36 -10.23 -8.59 9.28
CA LEU A 36 -9.21 -8.21 10.28
C LEU A 36 -9.80 -8.03 11.68
N GLY A 37 -11.13 -8.03 11.82
CA GLY A 37 -11.83 -8.03 13.09
C GLY A 37 -11.88 -9.42 13.74
N ASP A 38 -11.81 -10.49 12.95
CA ASP A 38 -11.65 -11.85 13.45
C ASP A 38 -10.26 -12.00 14.13
N PRO A 39 -10.21 -12.27 15.45
CA PRO A 39 -8.95 -12.38 16.18
C PRO A 39 -8.02 -13.46 15.62
N ASP A 40 -8.54 -14.60 15.18
CA ASP A 40 -7.73 -15.73 14.69
C ASP A 40 -7.13 -15.40 13.32
N TYR A 41 -7.92 -14.78 12.45
CA TYR A 41 -7.41 -14.29 11.17
C TYR A 41 -6.36 -13.21 11.37
N ARG A 42 -6.62 -12.22 12.24
CA ARG A 42 -5.70 -11.14 12.53
C ARG A 42 -4.38 -11.66 13.11
N ALA A 43 -4.43 -12.63 14.03
CA ALA A 43 -3.23 -13.24 14.62
C ALA A 43 -2.34 -13.88 13.54
N ARG A 44 -2.93 -14.68 12.63
CA ARG A 44 -2.19 -15.30 11.52
C ARG A 44 -1.60 -14.28 10.54
N VAL A 45 -2.31 -13.16 10.31
CA VAL A 45 -1.80 -12.06 9.48
C VAL A 45 -0.61 -11.41 10.17
N VAL A 46 -0.75 -11.04 11.44
CA VAL A 46 0.29 -10.37 12.23
C VAL A 46 1.56 -11.24 12.34
N GLU A 47 1.42 -12.54 12.55
CA GLU A 47 2.55 -13.50 12.61
C GLU A 47 3.42 -13.46 11.34
N ARG A 48 2.82 -13.18 10.17
CA ARG A 48 3.51 -13.12 8.89
C ARG A 48 4.04 -11.73 8.55
N ILE A 49 3.69 -10.70 9.32
CA ILE A 49 4.18 -9.33 9.13
C ILE A 49 5.39 -9.15 10.06
N PRO A 50 6.61 -8.92 9.54
CA PRO A 50 7.80 -8.78 10.38
C PRO A 50 7.71 -7.65 11.43
N LEU A 51 6.93 -6.61 11.16
CA LEU A 51 6.67 -5.51 12.10
C LEU A 51 5.65 -5.84 13.20
N GLY A 52 5.05 -7.04 13.18
CA GLY A 52 4.13 -7.51 14.21
C GLY A 52 2.82 -6.71 14.29
N LYS A 53 2.43 -6.00 13.22
CA LYS A 53 1.20 -5.20 13.20
C LYS A 53 0.62 -5.05 11.80
N VAL A 54 -0.70 -4.90 11.74
CA VAL A 54 -1.43 -4.43 10.55
C VAL A 54 -1.20 -2.92 10.40
N GLY A 55 -1.11 -2.43 9.17
CA GLY A 55 -0.98 -0.99 8.91
C GLY A 55 -2.30 -0.23 9.07
N GLU A 56 -2.20 1.08 9.21
CA GLU A 56 -3.33 2.01 9.26
C GLU A 56 -3.43 2.84 7.97
N ILE A 57 -4.58 3.46 7.73
CA ILE A 57 -4.81 4.33 6.56
C ILE A 57 -3.74 5.42 6.46
N LYS A 58 -3.31 5.97 7.59
CA LYS A 58 -2.29 7.03 7.65
C LYS A 58 -0.91 6.60 7.12
N ASP A 59 -0.56 5.31 7.27
CA ASP A 59 0.72 4.79 6.82
C ASP A 59 0.80 4.82 5.28
N VAL A 60 -0.34 4.55 4.62
CA VAL A 60 -0.46 4.64 3.16
C VAL A 60 -0.56 6.10 2.70
N ALA A 61 -1.37 6.90 3.40
CA ALA A 61 -1.57 8.31 3.05
C ALA A 61 -0.25 9.10 3.07
N GLY A 62 0.60 8.88 4.07
CA GLY A 62 1.92 9.52 4.15
C GLY A 62 2.80 9.21 2.93
N ALA A 63 2.82 7.94 2.49
CA ALA A 63 3.57 7.55 1.30
C ALA A 63 3.03 8.19 0.02
N VAL A 64 1.70 8.29 -0.11
CA VAL A 64 1.06 8.94 -1.27
C VAL A 64 1.36 10.43 -1.30
N VAL A 65 1.29 11.13 -0.15
CA VAL A 65 1.64 12.56 -0.07
C VAL A 65 3.07 12.81 -0.49
N TYR A 66 4.02 11.98 0.00
CA TYR A 66 5.43 12.09 -0.40
C TYR A 66 5.65 11.87 -1.90
N LEU A 67 4.92 10.95 -2.53
CA LEU A 67 5.03 10.71 -3.97
C LEU A 67 4.37 11.78 -4.84
N ALA A 68 3.51 12.61 -4.25
CA ALA A 68 2.77 13.67 -4.93
C ALA A 68 3.39 15.08 -4.72
N SER A 69 4.43 15.19 -3.89
CA SER A 69 5.10 16.46 -3.55
C SER A 69 6.25 16.83 -4.47
#